data_AF-A0A969P608-F1
#
_entry.id   AF-A0A969P608-F1
#
_cell.length_a   1.000
_cell.length_b   1.000
_cell.length_c   1.000
_cell.angle_alpha   90.00
_cell.angle_beta   90.00
_cell.angle_gamma   90.00
#
_symmetry.space_group_name_H-M   'P 1'
#
loop_
_entity.id
_entity.type
_entity.pdbx_description
1 polymer ?
#
loop_
_entity_poly.entity_id
_entity_poly.type
_entity_poly.pdbx_seq_one_letter_code
_entity_poly.pdbx_strand_id
1 'polypeptide(L)'
;MSVQLPARSRRTISGSLFKTLWQDTLTIFWGDWLDLRVRLVQVAASGLISPLIYIVGFGLGLGSALDAAMKPSAGDNYLQFILPGMVALSSMVISFGGTTFSICGDRLFSKTFEELMLMPIHPLALHIGKMLAGVVRGMLTAGSVILVAVLFTGKVWSFLNPLFLLVLVLNCAVFAGLGVLVGLNVKSLESVGIYNNFVIVPMSFLGATFFDPATLPPVLKGIVYLLPLTYTAIALRAAAYLPIAQFPWYSVPILLAIAIGLSIAGAYQFSHQQD
;
A
#
# COMPACT_ATOMS: atom_id res chain seq x y z
N MET A 1 -6.78 -19.68 -47.86
CA MET A 1 -7.93 -19.51 -46.96
C MET A 1 -7.56 -18.41 -45.96
N SER A 2 -7.82 -17.16 -46.32
CA SER A 2 -7.43 -15.99 -45.52
C SER A 2 -8.44 -15.78 -44.39
N VAL A 3 -8.04 -16.11 -43.16
CA VAL A 3 -8.84 -15.86 -41.96
C VAL A 3 -8.92 -14.35 -41.76
N GLN A 4 -10.08 -13.76 -42.06
CA GLN A 4 -10.39 -12.37 -41.73
C GLN A 4 -10.56 -12.28 -40.21
N LEU A 5 -9.58 -11.66 -39.54
CA LEU A 5 -9.69 -11.25 -38.14
C LEU A 5 -10.81 -10.19 -38.03
N PRO A 6 -11.75 -10.32 -37.06
CA PRO A 6 -12.81 -9.34 -36.91
C PRO A 6 -12.25 -7.98 -36.50
N ALA A 7 -12.71 -6.94 -37.19
CA ALA A 7 -12.25 -5.57 -37.05
C ALA A 7 -12.35 -5.07 -35.59
N ARG A 8 -11.24 -4.49 -35.10
CA ARG A 8 -11.12 -3.83 -33.79
C ARG A 8 -12.19 -2.74 -33.67
N SER A 9 -13.28 -3.03 -32.96
CA SER A 9 -14.36 -2.08 -32.68
C SER A 9 -13.79 -0.92 -31.85
N ARG A 10 -13.53 0.22 -32.50
CA ARG A 10 -13.28 1.50 -31.82
C ARG A 10 -14.57 1.90 -31.11
N ARG A 11 -14.69 1.56 -29.83
CA ARG A 11 -15.75 2.06 -28.96
C ARG A 11 -15.38 3.46 -28.45
N THR A 12 -15.99 4.48 -29.04
CA THR A 12 -16.23 5.78 -28.41
C THR A 12 -17.74 5.80 -28.08
N ILE A 13 -18.26 6.25 -26.93
CA ILE A 13 -18.14 7.58 -26.33
C ILE A 13 -18.47 7.48 -24.80
N SER A 14 -17.50 7.88 -23.97
CA SER A 14 -17.49 8.34 -22.57
C SER A 14 -18.37 7.69 -21.48
N GLY A 15 -19.68 7.54 -21.67
CA GLY A 15 -20.59 7.05 -20.61
C GLY A 15 -20.58 5.53 -20.44
N SER A 16 -20.42 4.79 -21.54
CA SER A 16 -20.25 3.34 -21.51
C SER A 16 -18.86 2.93 -21.02
N LEU A 17 -17.82 3.73 -21.31
CA LEU A 17 -16.45 3.44 -20.92
C LEU A 17 -16.32 3.38 -19.40
N PHE A 18 -16.82 4.37 -18.67
CA PHE A 18 -16.74 4.37 -17.20
C PHE A 18 -17.49 3.17 -16.60
N LYS A 19 -18.68 2.86 -17.13
CA LYS A 19 -19.48 1.72 -16.66
C LYS A 19 -18.76 0.39 -16.93
N THR A 20 -18.17 0.23 -18.12
CA THR A 20 -17.38 -0.95 -18.48
C THR A 20 -16.11 -1.06 -17.64
N LEU A 21 -15.35 0.03 -17.48
CA LEU A 21 -14.17 0.07 -16.62
C LEU A 21 -14.51 -0.35 -15.19
N TRP A 22 -15.59 0.19 -14.64
CA TRP A 22 -16.05 -0.14 -13.30
C TRP A 22 -16.44 -1.61 -13.18
N GLN A 23 -17.22 -2.13 -14.13
CA GLN A 23 -17.64 -3.54 -14.15
C GLN A 23 -16.42 -4.47 -14.27
N ASP A 24 -15.53 -4.20 -15.22
CA ASP A 24 -14.32 -5.00 -15.45
C ASP A 24 -13.42 -5.01 -14.20
N THR A 25 -13.19 -3.84 -13.61
CA THR A 25 -12.41 -3.67 -12.38
C THR A 25 -13.00 -4.51 -11.25
N LEU A 26 -14.32 -4.46 -11.07
CA LEU A 26 -15.02 -5.24 -10.05
C LEU A 26 -14.94 -6.74 -10.33
N THR A 27 -15.03 -7.18 -11.58
CA THR A 27 -14.90 -8.60 -11.93
C THR A 27 -13.51 -9.13 -11.59
N ILE A 28 -12.46 -8.38 -11.91
CA ILE A 28 -11.08 -8.76 -11.60
C ILE A 28 -10.86 -8.78 -10.09
N PHE A 29 -11.31 -7.72 -9.40
CA PHE A 29 -11.25 -7.64 -7.94
C PHE A 29 -12.01 -8.79 -7.27
N TRP A 30 -13.17 -9.18 -7.81
CA TRP A 30 -13.98 -10.27 -7.28
C TRP A 30 -13.23 -11.60 -7.31
N GLY A 31 -12.50 -11.89 -8.38
CA GLY A 31 -11.62 -13.08 -8.45
C GLY A 31 -10.61 -13.11 -7.31
N ASP A 32 -9.83 -12.05 -7.16
CA ASP A 32 -8.82 -11.95 -6.09
C ASP A 32 -9.43 -11.93 -4.68
N TRP A 33 -10.64 -11.37 -4.53
CA TRP A 33 -11.37 -11.34 -3.28
C TRP A 33 -11.81 -12.74 -2.83
N LEU A 34 -12.20 -13.61 -3.77
CA LEU A 34 -12.58 -15.00 -3.47
C LEU A 34 -11.41 -15.80 -2.90
N ASP A 35 -10.19 -15.53 -3.34
CA ASP A 35 -8.99 -16.15 -2.78
C ASP A 35 -8.61 -15.53 -1.43
N LEU A 36 -8.75 -14.21 -1.33
CA LEU A 36 -8.42 -13.48 -0.12
C LEU A 36 -9.34 -13.85 1.06
N ARG A 37 -10.65 -14.05 0.83
CA ARG A 37 -11.63 -14.31 1.89
C ARG A 37 -11.31 -15.57 2.71
N VAL A 38 -10.67 -16.56 2.10
CA VAL A 38 -10.28 -17.81 2.77
C VAL A 38 -9.00 -17.63 3.60
N ARG A 39 -8.19 -16.63 3.25
CA ARG A 39 -6.90 -16.33 3.89
C ARG A 39 -6.93 -15.11 4.79
N LEU A 40 -8.10 -14.55 5.12
CA LEU A 40 -8.24 -13.32 5.90
C LEU A 40 -7.47 -13.35 7.21
N VAL A 41 -7.65 -14.43 7.99
CA VAL A 41 -6.99 -14.59 9.29
C VAL A 41 -5.47 -14.67 9.11
N GLN A 42 -5.00 -15.38 8.08
CA GLN A 42 -3.58 -15.50 7.79
C GLN A 42 -2.97 -14.16 7.37
N VAL A 43 -3.64 -13.40 6.49
CA VAL A 43 -3.16 -12.07 6.05
C VAL A 43 -3.16 -11.08 7.22
N ALA A 44 -4.24 -11.04 8.00
CA ALA A 44 -4.35 -10.20 9.19
C ALA A 44 -3.25 -10.50 10.21
N ALA A 45 -3.03 -11.80 10.52
CA ALA A 45 -2.03 -12.22 11.49
C ALA A 45 -0.57 -12.04 11.00
N SER A 46 -0.30 -12.29 9.71
CA SER A 46 1.06 -12.25 9.16
C SER A 46 1.74 -10.90 9.32
N GLY A 47 0.99 -9.81 9.22
CA GLY A 47 1.54 -8.46 9.36
C GLY A 47 1.53 -7.91 10.79
N LEU A 48 1.12 -8.69 11.79
CA LEU A 48 1.19 -8.32 13.21
C LEU A 48 2.57 -8.59 13.83
N ILE A 49 3.38 -9.47 13.23
CA ILE A 49 4.65 -9.92 13.82
C ILE A 49 5.58 -8.73 14.06
N SER A 50 5.84 -7.91 13.04
CA SER A 50 6.75 -6.77 13.19
C SER A 50 6.22 -5.74 14.19
N PRO A 51 4.97 -5.25 14.08
CA PRO A 51 4.37 -4.34 15.06
C PRO A 51 4.43 -4.85 16.50
N LEU A 52 4.17 -6.13 16.75
CA LEU A 52 4.23 -6.70 18.08
C LEU A 52 5.66 -6.70 18.63
N ILE A 53 6.66 -7.08 17.81
CA ILE A 53 8.07 -7.04 18.22
C ILE A 53 8.48 -5.61 18.59
N TYR A 54 8.07 -4.61 17.81
CA TYR A 54 8.40 -3.22 18.08
C TYR A 54 7.67 -2.66 19.30
N ILE A 55 6.40 -3.00 19.50
CA ILE A 55 5.64 -2.59 20.69
C ILE A 55 6.21 -3.25 21.95
N VAL A 56 6.59 -4.52 21.90
CA VAL A 56 7.23 -5.21 23.03
C VAL A 56 8.62 -4.64 23.29
N GLY A 57 9.45 -4.52 22.26
CA GLY A 57 10.84 -4.05 22.38
C GLY A 57 10.94 -2.59 22.83
N PHE A 58 10.20 -1.69 22.18
CA PHE A 58 10.21 -0.28 22.53
C PHE A 58 9.23 0.08 23.65
N GLY A 59 8.16 -0.67 23.86
CA GLY A 59 7.19 -0.37 24.93
C GLY A 59 7.58 -0.92 26.28
N LEU A 60 8.09 -2.14 26.36
CA LEU A 60 8.47 -2.77 27.64
C LEU A 60 9.97 -2.62 27.95
N GLY A 61 10.82 -2.59 26.92
CA GLY A 61 12.28 -2.55 27.09
C GLY A 61 12.86 -1.14 27.11
N LEU A 62 12.62 -0.37 26.03
CA LEU A 62 13.29 0.91 25.78
C LEU A 62 12.44 2.16 26.03
N GLY A 63 11.15 2.01 26.36
CA GLY A 63 10.17 3.11 26.32
C GLY A 63 10.53 4.28 27.22
N SER A 64 10.87 3.99 28.48
CA SER A 64 11.27 5.01 29.46
C SER A 64 12.59 5.70 29.11
N ALA A 65 13.54 4.98 28.49
CA ALA A 65 14.80 5.55 28.04
C ALA A 65 14.62 6.45 26.81
N LEU A 66 13.74 6.07 25.88
CA LEU A 66 13.44 6.83 24.67
C LEU A 66 12.55 8.05 24.96
N ASP A 67 11.60 7.94 25.89
CA ASP A 67 10.80 9.08 26.36
C ASP A 67 11.69 10.16 27.00
N ALA A 68 12.77 9.75 27.69
CA ALA A 68 13.74 10.68 28.27
C ALA A 68 14.69 11.29 27.23
N ALA A 69 15.05 10.54 26.18
CA ALA A 69 16.03 10.96 25.17
C ALA A 69 15.41 11.73 24.00
N MET A 70 14.13 11.49 23.68
CA MET A 70 13.48 12.01 22.48
C MET A 70 12.18 12.73 22.85
N LYS A 71 12.08 14.02 22.53
CA LYS A 71 10.81 14.74 22.62
C LYS A 71 9.97 14.39 21.38
N PRO A 72 8.84 13.68 21.53
CA PRO A 72 7.98 13.37 20.39
C PRO A 72 7.38 14.65 19.82
N SER A 73 7.31 14.75 18.49
CA SER A 73 6.62 15.88 17.84
C SER A 73 5.11 15.74 17.82
N ALA A 74 4.59 14.54 18.08
CA ALA A 74 3.17 14.25 18.19
C ALA A 74 2.94 13.00 19.07
N GLY A 75 1.95 13.09 19.97
CA GLY A 75 1.67 12.07 20.98
C GLY A 75 2.40 12.33 22.30
N ASP A 76 1.91 11.73 23.40
CA ASP A 76 2.42 12.05 24.75
C ASP A 76 3.76 11.36 25.04
N ASN A 77 3.94 10.14 24.52
CA ASN A 77 5.11 9.29 24.72
C ASN A 77 5.58 8.72 23.37
N TYR A 78 6.82 8.24 23.31
CA TYR A 78 7.44 7.63 22.13
C TYR A 78 6.62 6.47 21.55
N LEU A 79 5.96 5.67 22.40
CA LEU A 79 5.09 4.59 21.95
C LEU A 79 3.92 5.14 21.12
N GLN A 80 3.29 6.24 21.55
CA GLN A 80 2.24 6.89 20.77
C GLN A 80 2.80 7.45 19.45
N PHE A 81 4.02 7.98 19.46
CA PHE A 81 4.67 8.53 18.27
C PHE A 81 4.91 7.48 17.16
N ILE A 82 5.30 6.25 17.52
CA ILE A 82 5.63 5.20 16.55
C ILE A 82 4.39 4.45 16.01
N LEU A 83 3.29 4.37 16.77
CA LEU A 83 2.13 3.54 16.42
C LEU A 83 1.53 3.86 15.03
N PRO A 84 1.23 5.13 14.66
CA PRO A 84 0.77 5.47 13.32
C PRO A 84 1.80 5.11 12.23
N GLY A 85 3.09 5.26 12.52
CA GLY A 85 4.18 4.87 11.64
C GLY A 85 4.21 3.36 11.41
N MET A 86 3.94 2.56 12.44
CA MET A 86 3.83 1.10 12.33
C MET A 86 2.65 0.68 11.46
N VAL A 87 1.52 1.38 11.55
CA VAL A 87 0.36 1.14 10.66
C VAL A 87 0.72 1.44 9.20
N ALA A 88 1.44 2.54 8.93
CA ALA A 88 1.94 2.87 7.59
C ALA A 88 2.90 1.78 7.06
N LEU A 89 3.81 1.32 7.92
CA LEU A 89 4.81 0.32 7.59
C LEU A 89 4.16 -1.04 7.27
N SER A 90 3.28 -1.52 8.15
CA SER A 90 2.62 -2.82 7.98
C SER A 90 1.70 -2.84 6.76
N SER A 91 0.98 -1.75 6.51
CA SER A 91 0.15 -1.63 5.30
C SER A 91 1.00 -1.64 4.03
N MET A 92 2.12 -0.91 4.01
CA MET A 92 3.04 -0.92 2.87
C MET A 92 3.56 -2.32 2.56
N VAL A 93 4.12 -3.01 3.56
CA VAL A 93 4.74 -4.33 3.37
C VAL A 93 3.73 -5.33 2.83
N ILE A 94 2.52 -5.36 3.39
CA ILE A 94 1.49 -6.31 2.98
C ILE A 94 0.81 -5.91 1.66
N SER A 95 0.55 -4.63 1.41
CA SER A 95 -0.01 -4.19 0.11
C SER A 95 0.96 -4.45 -1.03
N PHE A 96 2.24 -4.10 -0.88
CA PHE A 96 3.24 -4.36 -1.91
C PHE A 96 3.52 -5.85 -2.08
N GLY A 97 3.91 -6.52 -0.99
CA GLY A 97 4.32 -7.92 -1.03
C GLY A 97 3.16 -8.81 -1.42
N GLY A 98 2.00 -8.63 -0.77
CA GLY A 98 0.78 -9.38 -1.06
C GLY A 98 0.36 -9.27 -2.51
N THR A 99 0.36 -8.09 -3.11
CA THR A 99 0.00 -7.91 -4.53
C THR A 99 1.03 -8.53 -5.47
N THR A 100 2.33 -8.28 -5.21
CA THR A 100 3.42 -8.80 -6.04
C THR A 100 3.42 -10.33 -6.05
N PHE A 101 3.28 -10.96 -4.88
CA PHE A 101 3.19 -12.42 -4.76
C PHE A 101 1.91 -12.98 -5.38
N SER A 102 0.78 -12.27 -5.30
CA SER A 102 -0.45 -12.70 -5.98
C SER A 102 -0.23 -12.81 -7.48
N ILE A 103 0.27 -11.74 -8.11
CA ILE A 103 0.43 -11.68 -9.56
C ILE A 103 1.50 -12.67 -10.02
N CYS A 104 2.61 -12.78 -9.28
CA CYS A 104 3.64 -13.77 -9.56
C CYS A 104 3.08 -15.19 -9.44
N GLY A 105 2.22 -15.45 -8.45
CA GLY A 105 1.55 -16.74 -8.27
C GLY A 105 0.55 -17.06 -9.39
N ASP A 106 -0.29 -16.11 -9.76
CA ASP A 106 -1.26 -16.23 -10.86
C ASP A 106 -0.56 -16.54 -12.19
N ARG A 107 0.63 -15.98 -12.39
CA ARG A 107 1.46 -16.21 -13.58
C ARG A 107 2.18 -17.56 -13.54
N LEU A 108 2.80 -17.92 -12.42
CA LEU A 108 3.67 -19.11 -12.35
C LEU A 108 2.90 -20.41 -12.11
N PHE A 109 1.81 -20.38 -11.34
CA PHE A 109 1.14 -21.59 -10.88
C PHE A 109 -0.22 -21.79 -11.53
N SER A 110 -1.00 -20.72 -11.69
CA SER A 110 -2.39 -20.84 -12.15
C SER A 110 -2.57 -20.72 -13.66
N LYS A 111 -1.56 -20.19 -14.40
CA LYS A 111 -1.65 -19.79 -15.84
C LYS A 111 -2.80 -18.84 -16.18
N THR A 112 -3.64 -18.48 -15.21
CA THR A 112 -4.77 -17.55 -15.33
C THR A 112 -4.31 -16.16 -15.77
N PHE A 113 -3.05 -15.80 -15.52
CA PHE A 113 -2.51 -14.53 -16.00
C PHE A 113 -2.52 -14.43 -17.54
N GLU A 114 -2.17 -15.50 -18.26
CA GLU A 114 -2.19 -15.52 -19.73
C GLU A 114 -3.62 -15.43 -20.26
N GLU A 115 -4.58 -16.11 -19.62
CA GLU A 115 -6.00 -16.01 -19.95
C GLU A 115 -6.53 -14.58 -19.74
N LEU A 116 -6.16 -13.96 -18.62
CA LEU A 116 -6.54 -12.59 -18.27
C LEU A 116 -6.05 -11.58 -19.32
N MET A 117 -4.88 -11.82 -19.92
CA MET A 117 -4.31 -10.96 -20.96
C MET A 117 -5.03 -11.10 -22.30
N LEU A 118 -5.60 -12.27 -22.58
CA LEU A 118 -6.39 -12.53 -23.80
C LEU A 118 -7.82 -11.95 -23.72
N MET A 119 -8.29 -11.61 -22.52
CA MET A 119 -9.61 -10.99 -22.35
C MET A 119 -9.61 -9.57 -22.93
N PRO A 120 -10.66 -9.15 -23.64
CA PRO A 120 -10.78 -7.80 -24.20
C PRO A 120 -11.17 -6.77 -23.11
N ILE A 121 -10.38 -6.73 -22.03
CA ILE A 121 -10.55 -5.85 -20.88
C ILE A 121 -9.59 -4.66 -21.01
N HIS A 122 -10.04 -3.48 -20.58
CA HIS A 122 -9.20 -2.29 -20.61
C HIS A 122 -8.00 -2.41 -19.63
N PRO A 123 -6.76 -2.09 -20.05
CA PRO A 123 -5.54 -2.21 -19.22
C PRO A 123 -5.62 -1.49 -17.86
N LEU A 124 -6.25 -0.31 -17.80
CA LEU A 124 -6.52 0.39 -16.53
C LEU A 124 -7.40 -0.44 -15.57
N ALA A 125 -8.42 -1.14 -16.07
CA ALA A 125 -9.29 -1.95 -15.21
C ALA A 125 -8.53 -3.15 -14.62
N LEU A 126 -7.63 -3.76 -15.40
CA LEU A 126 -6.70 -4.80 -14.93
C LEU A 126 -5.82 -4.30 -13.78
N HIS A 127 -5.19 -3.14 -13.97
CA HIS A 127 -4.36 -2.56 -12.92
C HIS A 127 -5.15 -2.21 -11.66
N ILE A 128 -6.25 -1.47 -11.81
CA ILE A 128 -7.06 -1.03 -10.66
C ILE A 128 -7.68 -2.22 -9.92
N GLY A 129 -8.13 -3.27 -10.64
CA GLY A 129 -8.69 -4.48 -10.03
C GLY A 129 -7.68 -5.19 -9.12
N LYS A 130 -6.46 -5.44 -9.63
CA LYS A 130 -5.36 -6.04 -8.85
C LYS A 130 -4.87 -5.13 -7.72
N MET A 131 -4.83 -3.82 -7.96
CA MET A 131 -4.48 -2.82 -6.97
C MET A 131 -5.49 -2.80 -5.81
N LEU A 132 -6.80 -2.87 -6.08
CA LEU A 132 -7.84 -2.92 -5.05
C LEU A 132 -7.71 -4.16 -4.15
N ALA A 133 -7.37 -5.33 -4.71
CA ALA A 133 -7.09 -6.52 -3.91
C ALA A 133 -5.90 -6.30 -2.95
N GLY A 134 -4.86 -5.61 -3.41
CA GLY A 134 -3.73 -5.17 -2.59
C GLY A 134 -4.10 -4.15 -1.52
N VAL A 135 -5.00 -3.22 -1.84
CA VAL A 135 -5.52 -2.22 -0.88
C VAL A 135 -6.19 -2.92 0.28
N VAL A 136 -7.08 -3.86 -0.02
CA VAL A 136 -7.78 -4.65 0.99
C VAL A 136 -6.81 -5.46 1.86
N ARG A 137 -5.80 -6.12 1.27
CA ARG A 137 -4.77 -6.86 2.04
C ARG A 137 -4.06 -5.95 3.05
N GLY A 138 -3.61 -4.78 2.59
CA GLY A 138 -2.97 -3.79 3.46
C GLY A 138 -3.89 -3.24 4.53
N MET A 139 -5.16 -2.98 4.19
CA MET A 139 -6.16 -2.51 5.16
C MET A 139 -6.48 -3.55 6.24
N LEU A 140 -6.56 -4.83 5.90
CA LEU A 140 -6.79 -5.90 6.88
C LEU A 140 -5.66 -5.99 7.90
N THR A 141 -4.42 -5.95 7.43
CA THR A 141 -3.26 -5.92 8.31
C THR A 141 -3.21 -4.64 9.12
N ALA A 142 -3.39 -3.48 8.49
CA ALA A 142 -3.41 -2.20 9.18
C ALA A 142 -4.49 -2.15 10.27
N GLY A 143 -5.68 -2.68 9.99
CA GLY A 143 -6.76 -2.80 10.97
C GLY A 143 -6.36 -3.65 12.16
N SER A 144 -5.61 -4.72 11.93
CA SER A 144 -5.08 -5.58 13.00
C SER A 144 -4.04 -4.83 13.86
N VAL A 145 -3.17 -4.03 13.23
CA VAL A 145 -2.21 -3.19 13.95
C VAL A 145 -2.89 -2.06 14.71
N ILE A 146 -3.91 -1.43 14.12
CA ILE A 146 -4.75 -0.42 14.77
C ILE A 146 -5.46 -1.02 15.99
N LEU A 147 -5.98 -2.25 15.89
CA LEU A 147 -6.59 -2.94 17.02
C LEU A 147 -5.60 -3.06 18.19
N VAL A 148 -4.37 -3.51 17.92
CA VAL A 148 -3.31 -3.58 18.94
C VAL A 148 -2.99 -2.17 19.48
N ALA A 149 -2.83 -1.18 18.61
CA ALA A 149 -2.54 0.21 18.99
C ALA A 149 -3.61 0.78 19.95
N VAL A 150 -4.88 0.50 19.67
CA VAL A 150 -6.02 0.91 20.47
C VAL A 150 -6.06 0.17 21.81
N LEU A 151 -5.75 -1.13 21.85
CA LEU A 151 -5.67 -1.89 23.10
C LEU A 151 -4.58 -1.35 24.05
N PHE A 152 -3.44 -0.90 23.50
CA PHE A 152 -2.35 -0.34 24.30
C PHE A 152 -2.59 1.11 24.73
N THR A 153 -3.20 1.94 23.89
CA THR A 153 -3.35 3.38 24.15
C THR A 153 -4.71 3.78 24.73
N GLY A 154 -5.75 2.96 24.54
CA GLY A 154 -7.14 3.32 24.82
C GLY A 154 -7.72 4.41 23.91
N LYS A 155 -6.95 4.96 22.96
CA LYS A 155 -7.32 6.12 22.13
C LYS A 155 -7.96 5.70 20.80
N VAL A 156 -9.17 5.13 20.85
CA VAL A 156 -9.90 4.65 19.66
C VAL A 156 -10.05 5.74 18.58
N TRP A 157 -10.48 6.94 19.00
CA TRP A 157 -10.83 8.04 18.09
C TRP A 157 -9.63 8.62 17.33
N SER A 158 -8.41 8.46 17.85
CA SER A 158 -7.18 8.87 17.16
C SER A 158 -6.94 8.06 15.88
N PHE A 159 -7.28 6.77 15.86
CA PHE A 159 -6.94 5.89 14.74
C PHE A 159 -8.09 5.62 13.77
N LEU A 160 -9.34 5.94 14.16
CA LEU A 160 -10.54 5.72 13.35
C LEU A 160 -11.09 6.99 12.71
N ASN A 161 -10.32 8.09 12.70
CA ASN A 161 -10.79 9.31 12.05
C ASN A 161 -10.85 9.14 10.51
N PRO A 162 -11.76 9.83 9.80
CA PRO A 162 -11.90 9.70 8.34
C PRO A 162 -10.63 10.05 7.55
N LEU A 163 -9.86 11.03 8.02
CA LEU A 163 -8.61 11.47 7.40
C LEU A 163 -7.49 10.42 7.54
N PHE A 164 -7.43 9.74 8.68
CA PHE A 164 -6.51 8.63 8.94
C PHE A 164 -6.81 7.48 7.99
N LEU A 165 -8.08 7.10 7.86
CA LEU A 165 -8.51 6.06 6.92
C LEU A 165 -8.25 6.46 5.46
N LEU A 166 -8.48 7.72 5.09
CA LEU A 166 -8.19 8.22 3.75
C LEU A 166 -6.70 8.09 3.41
N VAL A 167 -5.82 8.59 4.28
CA VAL A 167 -4.36 8.49 4.10
C VAL A 167 -3.91 7.03 4.07
N LEU A 168 -4.50 6.19 4.91
CA LEU A 168 -4.20 4.75 4.93
C LEU A 168 -4.58 4.07 3.62
N VAL A 169 -5.77 4.35 3.09
CA VAL A 169 -6.21 3.82 1.79
C VAL A 169 -5.29 4.30 0.67
N LEU A 170 -4.89 5.58 0.68
CA LEU A 170 -3.93 6.12 -0.30
C LEU A 170 -2.56 5.45 -0.19
N ASN A 171 -2.08 5.17 1.02
CA ASN A 171 -0.84 4.44 1.24
C ASN A 171 -0.92 3.02 0.65
N CYS A 172 -1.98 2.29 1.00
CA CYS A 172 -2.21 0.96 0.46
C CYS A 172 -2.33 0.99 -1.07
N ALA A 173 -2.97 2.01 -1.63
CA ALA A 173 -3.12 2.22 -3.07
C ALA A 173 -1.76 2.42 -3.75
N VAL A 174 -0.92 3.33 -3.25
CA VAL A 174 0.44 3.56 -3.77
C VAL A 174 1.25 2.27 -3.79
N PHE A 175 1.27 1.54 -2.67
CA PHE A 175 2.10 0.35 -2.55
C PHE A 175 1.53 -0.88 -3.26
N ALA A 176 0.21 -1.01 -3.32
CA ALA A 176 -0.44 -2.03 -4.15
C ALA A 176 -0.18 -1.76 -5.63
N GLY A 177 -0.30 -0.52 -6.11
CA GLY A 177 -0.01 -0.14 -7.50
C GLY A 177 1.45 -0.40 -7.88
N LEU A 178 2.39 -0.10 -6.98
CA LEU A 178 3.80 -0.46 -7.14
C LEU A 178 3.98 -1.98 -7.18
N GLY A 179 3.26 -2.72 -6.33
CA GLY A 179 3.27 -4.18 -6.32
C GLY A 179 2.71 -4.79 -7.61
N VAL A 180 1.71 -4.15 -8.24
CA VAL A 180 1.23 -4.55 -9.57
C VAL A 180 2.34 -4.38 -10.61
N LEU A 181 2.96 -3.20 -10.69
CA LEU A 181 4.05 -2.94 -11.64
C LEU A 181 5.22 -3.91 -11.50
N VAL A 182 5.65 -4.14 -10.26
CA VAL A 182 6.72 -5.10 -9.99
C VAL A 182 6.24 -6.49 -10.39
N GLY A 183 5.07 -6.94 -9.90
CA GLY A 183 4.45 -8.23 -10.21
C GLY A 183 4.42 -8.56 -11.70
N LEU A 184 4.15 -7.57 -12.55
CA LEU A 184 4.12 -7.71 -14.01
C LEU A 184 5.50 -7.91 -14.65
N ASN A 185 6.56 -7.39 -14.03
CA ASN A 185 7.94 -7.54 -14.50
C ASN A 185 8.60 -8.83 -14.00
N VAL A 186 8.12 -9.40 -12.89
CA VAL A 186 8.80 -10.53 -12.26
C VAL A 186 8.47 -11.85 -12.96
N LYS A 187 9.50 -12.70 -13.13
CA LYS A 187 9.40 -14.05 -13.70
C LYS A 187 9.67 -15.18 -12.70
N SER A 188 10.10 -14.86 -11.48
CA SER A 188 10.40 -15.83 -10.43
C SER A 188 10.17 -15.22 -9.04
N LEU A 189 9.92 -16.07 -8.04
CA LEU A 189 9.80 -15.65 -6.65
C LEU A 189 11.10 -15.04 -6.10
N GLU A 190 12.25 -15.49 -6.60
CA GLU A 190 13.56 -14.91 -6.22
C GLU A 190 13.67 -13.45 -6.63
N SER A 191 13.25 -13.12 -7.86
CA SER A 191 13.24 -11.74 -8.33
C SER A 191 12.28 -10.86 -7.53
N VAL A 192 11.17 -11.39 -6.98
CA VAL A 192 10.30 -10.64 -6.05
C VAL A 192 11.09 -10.26 -4.79
N GLY A 193 11.88 -11.19 -4.27
CA GLY A 193 12.75 -10.97 -3.10
C GLY A 193 13.77 -9.86 -3.33
N ILE A 194 14.34 -9.74 -4.53
CA ILE A 194 15.26 -8.65 -4.90
C ILE A 194 14.56 -7.30 -4.75
N TYR A 195 13.39 -7.10 -5.38
CA TYR A 195 12.66 -5.83 -5.26
C TYR A 195 12.30 -5.50 -3.81
N ASN A 196 11.87 -6.50 -3.04
CA ASN A 196 11.56 -6.32 -1.63
C ASN A 196 12.79 -5.84 -0.84
N ASN A 197 13.95 -6.47 -1.04
CA ASN A 197 15.16 -6.18 -0.28
C ASN A 197 15.85 -4.87 -0.70
N PHE A 198 15.75 -4.46 -1.96
CA PHE A 198 16.39 -3.24 -2.46
C PHE A 198 15.49 -1.99 -2.37
N VAL A 199 14.16 -2.14 -2.36
CA VAL A 199 13.24 -1.00 -2.35
C VAL A 199 12.45 -0.93 -1.06
N ILE A 200 11.75 -2.00 -0.68
CA ILE A 200 10.79 -1.98 0.43
C ILE A 200 11.52 -1.96 1.78
N VAL A 201 12.54 -2.79 1.97
CA VAL A 201 13.28 -2.87 3.23
C VAL A 201 13.99 -1.54 3.53
N PRO A 202 14.77 -0.92 2.62
CA PRO A 202 15.40 0.38 2.90
C PRO A 202 14.37 1.48 3.16
N MET A 203 13.30 1.53 2.37
CA MET A 203 12.21 2.49 2.56
C MET A 203 11.49 2.30 3.90
N SER A 204 11.36 1.08 4.40
CA SER A 204 10.75 0.77 5.71
C SER A 204 11.47 1.45 6.88
N PHE A 205 12.80 1.50 6.81
CA PHE A 205 13.62 2.12 7.84
C PHE A 205 13.78 3.64 7.63
N LEU A 206 13.86 4.09 6.37
CA LEU A 206 14.06 5.49 6.03
C LEU A 206 12.77 6.32 5.99
N GLY A 207 11.60 5.70 5.89
CA GLY A 207 10.32 6.37 5.66
C GLY A 207 9.72 7.12 6.86
N ALA A 208 10.55 7.67 7.75
CA ALA A 208 10.13 8.51 8.88
C ALA A 208 9.06 7.89 9.80
N THR A 209 9.05 6.56 9.90
CA THR A 209 8.11 5.78 10.74
C THR A 209 8.55 5.83 12.20
N PHE A 210 9.86 5.72 12.44
CA PHE A 210 10.47 5.65 13.79
C PHE A 210 11.07 6.98 14.29
N PHE A 211 11.26 7.96 13.42
CA PHE A 211 11.87 9.24 13.76
C PHE A 211 11.15 10.41 13.10
N ASP A 212 11.37 11.61 13.61
CA ASP A 212 10.86 12.84 13.01
C ASP A 212 11.80 13.31 11.88
N PRO A 213 11.33 13.44 10.63
CA PRO A 213 12.17 13.86 9.51
C PRO A 213 12.67 15.30 9.62
N ALA A 214 12.08 16.14 10.48
CA ALA A 214 12.55 17.50 10.75
C ALA A 214 13.88 17.53 11.52
N THR A 215 14.22 16.46 12.26
CA THR A 215 15.45 16.37 13.07
C THR A 215 16.68 15.95 12.26
N LEU A 216 16.50 15.54 11.01
CA LEU A 216 17.57 15.04 10.16
C LEU A 216 18.42 16.15 9.54
N PRO A 217 19.73 15.90 9.32
CA PRO A 217 20.58 16.75 8.48
C PRO A 217 19.99 16.98 7.08
N PRO A 218 20.28 18.12 6.42
CA PRO A 218 19.62 18.50 5.16
C PRO A 218 19.70 17.45 4.04
N VAL A 219 20.85 16.77 3.91
CA VAL A 219 21.06 15.73 2.89
C VAL A 219 20.15 14.52 3.13
N LEU A 220 20.11 14.02 4.36
CA LEU A 220 19.27 12.88 4.73
C LEU A 220 17.78 13.24 4.64
N LYS A 221 17.44 14.48 5.02
CA LYS A 221 16.10 15.02 4.86
C LYS A 221 15.64 14.94 3.40
N GLY A 222 16.47 15.37 2.44
CA GLY A 222 16.15 15.26 1.02
C GLY A 222 15.83 13.83 0.56
N ILE A 223 16.61 12.84 1.01
CA ILE A 223 16.40 11.42 0.69
C ILE A 223 15.09 10.90 1.29
N VAL A 224 14.82 11.22 2.55
CA VAL A 224 13.62 10.74 3.26
C VAL A 224 12.35 11.32 2.63
N TYR A 225 12.36 12.60 2.22
CA TYR A 225 11.21 13.21 1.54
C TYR A 225 10.98 12.73 0.10
N LEU A 226 11.89 11.99 -0.52
CA LEU A 226 11.63 11.31 -1.80
C LEU A 226 10.75 10.06 -1.63
N LEU A 227 10.68 9.50 -0.42
CA LEU A 227 9.99 8.24 -0.18
C LEU A 227 8.48 8.47 0.06
N PRO A 228 7.59 7.76 -0.65
CA PRO A 228 6.14 7.87 -0.43
C PRO A 228 5.74 7.56 1.02
N LEU A 229 6.42 6.60 1.65
CA LEU A 229 6.15 6.18 3.03
C LEU A 229 6.29 7.34 4.03
N THR A 230 7.23 8.26 3.79
CA THR A 230 7.45 9.43 4.65
C THR A 230 6.21 10.31 4.73
N TYR A 231 5.59 10.61 3.58
CA TYR A 231 4.38 11.42 3.53
C TYR A 231 3.22 10.77 4.28
N THR A 232 3.08 9.44 4.15
CA THR A 232 2.10 8.66 4.91
C THR A 232 2.38 8.71 6.40
N ALA A 233 3.63 8.46 6.82
CA ALA A 233 3.99 8.40 8.24
C ALA A 233 3.73 9.75 8.94
N ILE A 234 4.11 10.87 8.31
CA ILE A 234 3.83 12.22 8.83
C ILE A 234 2.31 12.46 8.88
N ALA A 235 1.57 12.12 7.82
CA ALA A 235 0.14 12.38 7.74
C ALA A 235 -0.69 11.51 8.70
N LEU A 236 -0.41 10.22 8.84
CA LEU A 236 -1.09 9.35 9.80
C LEU A 236 -0.80 9.79 11.24
N ARG A 237 0.43 10.19 11.53
CA ARG A 237 0.80 10.70 12.86
C ARG A 237 0.07 12.00 13.19
N ALA A 238 0.01 12.92 12.23
CA ALA A 238 -0.75 14.15 12.40
C ALA A 238 -2.25 13.91 12.52
N ALA A 239 -2.83 13.01 11.72
CA ALA A 239 -4.24 12.64 11.85
C ALA A 239 -4.56 12.02 13.21
N ALA A 240 -3.63 11.28 13.81
CA ALA A 240 -3.86 10.59 15.08
C ALA A 240 -3.80 11.51 16.31
N TYR A 241 -2.88 12.48 16.33
CA TYR A 241 -2.55 13.22 17.56
C TYR A 241 -2.53 14.74 17.43
N LEU A 242 -2.49 15.30 16.22
CA LEU A 242 -2.42 16.73 16.01
C LEU A 242 -3.80 17.33 15.65
N PRO A 243 -4.06 18.60 15.98
CA PRO A 243 -5.24 19.30 15.49
C PRO A 243 -5.25 19.38 13.96
N ILE A 244 -6.44 19.41 13.36
CA ILE A 244 -6.64 19.49 11.90
C ILE A 244 -5.88 20.69 11.27
N ALA A 245 -5.74 21.79 12.01
CA ALA A 245 -4.99 22.96 11.55
C ALA A 245 -3.49 22.70 11.27
N GLN A 246 -2.90 21.69 11.93
CA GLN A 246 -1.49 21.32 11.78
C GLN A 246 -1.32 20.09 10.87
N PHE A 247 -2.38 19.63 10.22
CA PHE A 247 -2.31 18.49 9.32
C PHE A 247 -1.51 18.83 8.05
N PRO A 248 -0.59 17.96 7.60
CA PRO A 248 0.19 18.15 6.39
C PRO A 248 -0.67 17.92 5.13
N TRP A 249 -1.44 18.94 4.74
CA TRP A 249 -2.34 18.86 3.58
C TRP A 249 -1.62 18.55 2.26
N TYR A 250 -0.31 18.77 2.17
CA TYR A 250 0.51 18.40 1.02
C TYR A 250 0.66 16.88 0.84
N SER A 251 0.56 16.07 1.90
CA SER A 251 0.76 14.62 1.80
C SER A 251 -0.34 13.93 0.98
N VAL A 252 -1.59 14.38 1.10
CA VAL A 252 -2.74 13.80 0.39
C VAL A 252 -2.62 13.91 -1.14
N PRO A 253 -2.43 15.11 -1.74
CA PRO A 253 -2.29 15.23 -3.18
C PRO A 253 -1.03 14.57 -3.71
N ILE A 254 0.07 14.53 -2.94
CA ILE A 254 1.30 13.83 -3.34
C ILE A 254 1.04 12.32 -3.44
N LEU A 255 0.46 11.70 -2.41
CA LEU A 255 0.12 10.28 -2.43
C LEU A 255 -0.88 9.94 -3.53
N LEU A 256 -1.88 10.80 -3.74
CA LEU A 256 -2.85 10.64 -4.83
C LEU A 256 -2.19 10.73 -6.20
N ALA A 257 -1.30 11.71 -6.42
CA ALA A 257 -0.56 11.86 -7.67
C ALA A 257 0.33 10.64 -7.95
N ILE A 258 1.00 10.10 -6.92
CA ILE A 258 1.79 8.88 -7.05
C ILE A 258 0.89 7.69 -7.40
N ALA A 259 -0.24 7.51 -6.71
CA ALA A 259 -1.17 6.41 -7.00
C ALA A 259 -1.72 6.47 -8.43
N ILE A 260 -2.09 7.66 -8.91
CA ILE A 260 -2.53 7.88 -10.29
C ILE A 260 -1.38 7.61 -11.27
N GLY A 261 -0.18 8.12 -11.01
CA GLY A 261 1.00 7.88 -11.84
C GLY A 261 1.34 6.41 -11.99
N LEU A 262 1.28 5.65 -10.88
CA LEU A 262 1.48 4.20 -10.88
C LEU A 262 0.36 3.47 -11.64
N SER A 263 -0.88 3.96 -11.54
CA SER A 263 -2.01 3.38 -12.27
C SER A 263 -1.88 3.57 -13.78
N ILE A 264 -1.42 4.75 -14.23
CA ILE A 264 -1.15 5.05 -15.64
C ILE A 264 0.03 4.20 -16.14
N ALA A 265 1.13 4.15 -15.39
CA ALA A 265 2.29 3.33 -15.73
C ALA A 265 1.92 1.84 -15.83
N GLY A 266 1.06 1.37 -14.92
CA GLY A 266 0.59 -0.01 -14.91
C GLY A 266 -0.29 -0.34 -16.10
N ALA A 267 -1.20 0.56 -16.45
CA ALA A 267 -2.01 0.41 -17.66
C ALA A 267 -1.16 0.40 -18.94
N TYR A 268 -0.14 1.27 -19.01
CA TYR A 268 0.79 1.26 -20.13
C TYR A 268 1.52 -0.08 -20.23
N GLN A 269 2.02 -0.60 -19.11
CA GLN A 269 2.71 -1.88 -19.08
C GLN A 269 1.80 -3.06 -19.48
N PHE A 270 0.55 -3.08 -19.01
CA PHE A 270 -0.44 -4.08 -19.44
C PHE A 270 -0.72 -4.00 -20.94
N SER A 271 -0.85 -2.79 -21.50
CA SER A 271 -1.09 -2.63 -22.94
C SER A 271 0.07 -3.17 -23.78
N HIS A 272 1.31 -2.97 -23.33
CA HIS A 272 2.49 -3.42 -24.07
C HIS A 272 2.71 -4.94 -24.01
N GLN A 273 2.14 -5.63 -23.03
CA GLN A 273 2.20 -7.09 -22.94
C GLN A 273 1.04 -7.77 -23.70
N GLN A 274 0.01 -7.03 -24.12
CA GLN A 274 -1.13 -7.54 -24.90
C GLN A 274 -0.90 -7.52 -26.43
N ASP A 275 0.14 -6.81 -26.89
CA ASP A 275 0.56 -6.75 -28.30
C ASP A 275 1.56 -7.88 -28.63
#